data_AF-A0A931P4D9-F1
#
_entry.id   AF-A0A931P4D9-F1
#
_cell.length_a   1.000
_cell.length_b   1.000
_cell.length_c   1.000
_cell.angle_alpha   90.00
_cell.angle_beta   90.00
_cell.angle_gamma   90.00
#
_symmetry.space_group_name_H-M   'P 1'
#
loop_
_entity.id
_entity.type
_entity.pdbx_description
1 polymer ?
#
loop_
_entity_poly.entity_id
_entity_poly.type
_entity_poly.pdbx_seq_one_letter_code
_entity_poly.pdbx_strand_id
1 'polypeptide(L)' 'MDHQTPNRRIPVKIHRNVSLIRCADAATALEVSSLKSMGDSILGRLDERTLLVRPEAAKSVVEELRKADLHPRVMS' A
#
# COMPACT_ATOMS: atom_id res chain seq x y z
N MET A 1 0.95 -27.47 -38.04
CA MET A 1 1.71 -26.92 -36.90
C MET A 1 0.97 -25.68 -36.44
N ASP A 2 0.06 -25.85 -35.49
CA ASP A 2 -0.83 -24.79 -35.06
C ASP A 2 -0.05 -23.80 -34.18
N HIS A 3 0.04 -22.55 -34.63
CA HIS A 3 0.60 -21.45 -33.82
C HIS A 3 -0.44 -21.06 -32.78
N GLN A 4 -0.45 -21.76 -31.65
CA GLN A 4 -1.21 -21.37 -30.47
C GLN A 4 -0.57 -20.09 -29.90
N THR A 5 -1.02 -18.91 -30.36
CA THR A 5 -0.59 -17.63 -29.79
C THR A 5 -0.90 -17.65 -28.29
N PRO A 6 0.11 -17.53 -27.41
CA PRO A 6 -0.13 -17.53 -25.98
C PRO A 6 -1.06 -16.39 -25.62
N ASN A 7 -2.08 -16.69 -24.82
CA ASN A 7 -3.09 -15.74 -24.35
C ASN A 7 -2.41 -14.54 -23.67
N ARG A 8 -2.19 -13.46 -24.41
CA ARG A 8 -1.42 -12.27 -24.01
C ARG A 8 -2.26 -11.30 -23.16
N ARG A 9 -3.14 -11.81 -22.30
CA ARG A 9 -3.93 -10.99 -21.38
C ARG A 9 -3.01 -10.45 -20.29
N ILE A 10 -2.99 -9.13 -20.14
CA ILE A 10 -2.28 -8.46 -19.05
C ILE A 10 -3.25 -8.30 -17.89
N PRO A 11 -2.97 -8.85 -16.70
CA PRO A 11 -3.81 -8.60 -15.53
C PRO A 11 -3.69 -7.14 -15.12
N VAL A 12 -4.84 -6.47 -14.93
CA VAL A 12 -4.89 -5.07 -14.49
C VAL A 12 -5.70 -4.99 -13.20
N LYS A 13 -5.12 -4.37 -12.18
CA LYS A 13 -5.82 -4.03 -10.93
C LYS A 13 -5.99 -2.53 -10.86
N ILE A 14 -7.24 -2.07 -10.80
CA ILE A 14 -7.55 -0.63 -10.72
C ILE A 14 -7.94 -0.31 -9.29
N HIS A 15 -7.17 0.57 -8.66
CA HIS A 15 -7.49 1.16 -7.37
C HIS A 15 -7.94 2.61 -7.60
N ARG A 16 -9.15 2.95 -7.17
CA ARG A 16 -9.70 4.31 -7.22
C ARG A 16 -9.85 4.86 -5.82
N ASN A 17 -9.64 6.17 -5.67
CA ASN A 17 -9.77 6.88 -4.40
C ASN A 17 -8.96 6.21 -3.29
N VAL A 18 -7.62 6.23 -3.41
CA VAL A 18 -6.73 5.63 -2.41
C VAL A 18 -5.83 6.69 -1.80
N SER A 19 -5.50 6.50 -0.53
CA SER A 19 -4.44 7.25 0.14
C SER A 19 -3.11 6.51 0.00
N LEU A 20 -2.00 7.25 0.08
CA LEU A 20 -0.66 6.69 -0.05
C LEU A 20 0.13 6.93 1.24
N ILE A 21 0.87 5.91 1.67
CA ILE A 21 1.98 6.07 2.62
C ILE A 21 3.26 5.91 1.83
N ARG A 22 4.13 6.92 1.85
CA ARG A 22 5.48 6.80 1.31
C ARG A 22 6.47 6.62 2.47
N CYS A 23 7.10 5.46 2.51
CA CYS A 23 8.08 5.10 3.52
C CYS A 23 9.50 5.59 3.15
N ALA A 24 10.36 5.71 4.17
CA ALA A 24 11.76 6.10 3.98
C ALA A 24 12.54 5.06 3.16
N ASP A 25 12.24 3.78 3.35
CA ASP A 25 12.85 2.65 2.66
C ASP A 25 11.91 1.43 2.63
N ALA A 26 12.36 0.35 1.98
CA ALA A 26 11.61 -0.90 1.84
C ALA A 26 11.43 -1.66 3.17
N ALA A 27 12.38 -1.51 4.11
CA ALA A 27 12.31 -2.14 5.42
C ALA A 27 11.17 -1.52 6.25
N THR A 28 11.08 -0.20 6.26
CA THR A 28 10.00 0.56 6.89
C THR A 28 8.64 0.20 6.28
N ALA A 29 8.56 0.07 4.95
CA ALA A 29 7.32 -0.34 4.29
C ALA A 29 6.88 -1.76 4.70
N LEU A 30 7.85 -2.68 4.85
CA LEU A 30 7.59 -4.02 5.34
C LEU A 30 7.10 -4.00 6.79
N GLU A 31 7.76 -3.25 7.67
CA GLU A 31 7.39 -3.07 9.07
C GLU A 31 5.95 -2.55 9.19
N VAL A 32 5.63 -1.43 8.53
CA VAL A 32 4.29 -0.84 8.52
C VAL A 32 3.24 -1.83 8.02
N SER A 33 3.53 -2.56 6.93
CA SER A 33 2.60 -3.55 6.38
C SER A 33 2.42 -4.80 7.24
N SER A 34 3.31 -5.02 8.22
CA SER A 34 3.28 -6.17 9.13
C SER A 34 2.58 -5.85 10.45
N LEU A 35 2.25 -4.59 10.71
CA LEU A 35 1.47 -4.19 11.87
C LEU A 35 0.05 -4.76 11.79
N LYS A 36 -0.34 -5.56 12.79
CA LYS A 36 -1.68 -6.17 12.85
C LYS A 36 -2.81 -5.13 12.81
N SER A 37 -2.61 -3.95 13.41
CA SER A 37 -3.60 -2.87 13.39
C SER A 37 -3.80 -2.24 12.01
N MET A 38 -2.89 -2.48 11.06
CA MET A 38 -2.92 -1.93 9.70
C MET A 38 -3.51 -2.87 8.67
N GLY A 39 -3.73 -4.15 9.00
CA GLY A 39 -4.04 -5.21 8.05
C GLY A 39 -5.26 -4.90 7.16
N ASP A 40 -6.35 -4.43 7.76
CA ASP A 40 -7.57 -4.09 7.01
C ASP A 40 -7.48 -2.76 6.26
N SER A 41 -6.52 -1.90 6.62
CA SER A 41 -6.35 -0.56 6.02
C SER A 41 -5.52 -0.59 4.75
N ILE A 42 -4.60 -1.55 4.61
CA ILE A 42 -3.66 -1.65 3.48
C ILE A 42 -4.26 -2.49 2.35
N LEU A 43 -4.34 -1.90 1.16
CA LEU A 43 -4.86 -2.53 -0.06
C LEU A 43 -3.78 -3.27 -0.87
N GLY A 44 -2.52 -2.94 -0.62
CA GLY A 44 -1.36 -3.49 -1.32
C GLY A 44 -0.19 -2.50 -1.35
N ARG A 45 0.79 -2.77 -2.21
CA ARG A 45 1.93 -1.89 -2.45
C ARG A 45 1.93 -1.42 -3.90
N LEU A 46 2.21 -0.15 -4.12
CA LEU A 46 2.42 0.41 -5.46
C LEU A 46 3.85 0.14 -5.94
N ASP A 47 4.81 0.25 -5.02
CA ASP A 47 6.23 -0.07 -5.20
C ASP A 47 6.80 -0.59 -3.86
N GLU A 48 8.11 -0.77 -3.77
CA GLU A 48 8.80 -1.24 -2.56
C GLU A 48 8.64 -0.35 -1.32
N ARG A 49 8.33 0.94 -1.50
CA ARG A 49 8.28 1.97 -0.46
C ARG A 49 6.90 2.61 -0.30
N THR A 50 5.98 2.36 -1.23
CA THR A 50 4.68 3.02 -1.28
C THR A 50 3.56 2.04 -1.03
N LEU A 51 2.80 2.26 0.06
CA LEU A 51 1.64 1.46 0.43
C LEU A 51 0.36 2.13 -0.05
N LEU A 52 -0.55 1.33 -0.61
CA LEU A 52 -1.91 1.74 -0.95
C LEU A 52 -2.81 1.56 0.28
N VAL A 53 -3.52 2.62 0.66
CA VAL A 53 -4.36 2.63 1.86
C VAL A 53 -5.79 3.01 1.49
N ARG A 54 -6.75 2.37 2.16
CA ARG A 54 -8.16 2.74 2.08
C ARG A 54 -8.36 4.21 2.48
N PRO A 55 -9.05 5.03 1.67
CA PRO A 55 -9.18 6.46 1.94
C PRO A 55 -9.88 6.73 3.27
N GLU A 56 -10.88 5.92 3.64
CA GLU A 56 -11.61 5.99 4.91
C GLU A 56 -10.72 5.68 6.12
N ALA A 57 -9.67 4.88 5.93
CA ALA A 57 -8.74 4.48 6.98
C ALA A 57 -7.57 5.45 7.14
N ALA A 58 -7.40 6.42 6.24
CA ALA A 58 -6.20 7.28 6.19
C ALA A 58 -5.91 7.99 7.52
N LYS A 59 -6.94 8.53 8.19
CA LYS A 59 -6.78 9.16 9.51
C LYS A 59 -6.35 8.16 10.58
N SER A 60 -7.01 7.00 10.63
CA SER A 60 -6.70 5.93 11.59
C SER A 60 -5.25 5.44 11.43
N VAL A 61 -4.84 5.23 10.18
CA VAL A 61 -3.46 4.83 9.83
C VAL A 61 -2.44 5.86 10.32
N VAL A 62 -2.70 7.15 10.16
CA VAL A 62 -1.80 8.19 10.69
C VAL A 62 -1.66 8.11 12.21
N GLU A 63 -2.76 7.88 12.95
CA GLU A 63 -2.70 7.72 14.40
C GLU A 63 -1.95 6.44 14.81
N GLU A 64 -2.20 5.33 14.13
CA GLU A 64 -1.53 4.07 14.41
C GLU A 64 -0.02 4.15 14.13
N LEU A 65 0.40 4.84 13.07
CA LEU A 65 1.82 5.12 12.81
C LEU A 65 2.45 5.97 13.93
N ARG A 66 1.72 6.93 14.50
CA ARG A 66 2.21 7.70 15.65
C ARG A 66 2.34 6.84 16.91
N LYS A 67 1.39 5.94 17.16
CA LYS A 67 1.46 4.99 18.28
C LYS A 67 2.63 4.01 18.15
N ALA A 68 3.03 3.69 16.92
CA ALA A 68 4.18 2.86 16.61
C ALA A 68 5.52 3.63 16.59
N ASP A 69 5.55 4.90 17.02
CA ASP A 69 6.74 5.76 17.04
C ASP A 69 7.37 6.03 15.65
N LEU A 70 6.56 5.91 14.57
CA LEU A 70 7.00 6.10 13.17
C LEU A 70 6.79 7.54 12.63
N HIS A 71 6.39 8.47 13.49
CA HIS A 71 6.26 9.93 13.25
C HIS A 71 5.88 10.35 11.81
N PRO A 72 4.67 10.02 11.32
CA PRO A 72 4.25 10.35 9.96
C PRO A 72 4.05 11.86 9.76
N ARG A 73 4.51 12.37 8.61
CA ARG A 73 4.21 13.72 8.14
C ARG A 73 3.11 13.67 7.08
N VAL A 74 1.97 14.30 7.37
CA VAL A 74 0.88 14.46 6.40
C VAL A 74 1.29 15.51 5.36
N MET A 75 1.18 15.16 4.09
CA MET A 75 1.45 16.04 2.95
C MET A 75 0.13 16.34 2.25
N SER A 76 -0.09 17.61 1.88
CA SER A 76 -1.25 18.10 1.11
C SER A 76 -0.86 18.36 -0.33
#